data_AF-A0A2V6P712-F1
#
_entry.id   AF-A0A2V6P712-F1
#
_cell.length_a   1.000
_cell.length_b   1.000
_cell.length_c   1.000
_cell.angle_alpha   90.00
_cell.angle_beta   90.00
_cell.angle_gamma   90.00
#
_symmetry.space_group_name_H-M   'P 1'
#
loop_
_entity.id
_entity.type
_entity.pdbx_description
1 polymer ?
#
loop_
_entity_poly.entity_id
_entity_poly.type
_entity_poly.pdbx_seq_one_letter_code
_entity_poly.pdbx_strand_id
1 'polypeptide(L)'
;MDRLFLDANILFSAAYRPDAGLVQLWKLKDAILCSSHYALEEARINLTENMQRRRLAKLARRIYLFDAAPRELPSGLSLPEKDVPILLAAMEAKATHLITGDVRHFGPYFGKQIEGIFVLSPADCLKKRREH
;
A
#
# COMPACT_ATOMS: atom_id res chain seq x y z
N MET A 1 -12.31 -3.94 11.99
CA MET A 1 -11.65 -4.68 10.89
C MET A 1 -10.82 -3.69 10.12
N ASP A 2 -9.54 -3.97 9.97
CA ASP A 2 -8.60 -2.98 9.46
C ASP A 2 -8.69 -2.86 7.94
N ARG A 3 -8.52 -1.64 7.43
CA ARG A 3 -8.29 -1.38 6.01
C ARG A 3 -6.82 -1.10 5.79
N LEU A 4 -6.15 -2.01 5.08
CA LEU A 4 -4.74 -1.92 4.72
C LEU A 4 -4.62 -1.38 3.30
N PHE A 5 -4.22 -0.13 3.17
CA PHE A 5 -3.88 0.44 1.87
C PHE A 5 -2.48 -0.02 1.47
N LEU A 6 -2.37 -0.70 0.33
CA LEU A 6 -1.13 -1.23 -0.21
C LEU A 6 -0.56 -0.25 -1.23
N ASP A 7 0.65 0.24 -0.98
CA ASP A 7 1.40 1.10 -1.89
C ASP A 7 1.88 0.32 -3.15
N ALA A 8 2.23 1.03 -4.21
CA ALA A 8 2.75 0.50 -5.46
C ALA A 8 3.94 -0.43 -5.24
N ASN A 9 4.86 -0.07 -4.32
CA ASN A 9 6.02 -0.91 -4.00
C ASN A 9 5.64 -2.26 -3.38
N ILE A 10 4.53 -2.34 -2.63
CA ILE A 10 4.04 -3.58 -2.04
C ILE A 10 3.41 -4.46 -3.11
N LEU A 11 2.59 -3.86 -3.97
CA LEU A 11 1.99 -4.54 -5.11
C LEU A 11 3.07 -5.10 -6.06
N PHE A 12 4.04 -4.25 -6.40
CA PHE A 12 5.21 -4.63 -7.20
C PHE A 12 5.96 -5.78 -6.55
N SER A 13 6.35 -5.64 -5.28
CA SER A 13 7.19 -6.64 -4.60
C SER A 13 6.48 -7.99 -4.45
N ALA A 14 5.18 -8.00 -4.12
CA ALA A 14 4.37 -9.20 -4.04
C ALA A 14 4.20 -9.90 -5.41
N ALA A 15 4.12 -9.12 -6.48
CA ALA A 15 4.06 -9.64 -7.84
C ALA A 15 5.42 -10.09 -8.37
N TYR A 16 6.51 -9.42 -7.98
CA TYR A 16 7.87 -9.68 -8.42
C TYR A 16 8.40 -10.98 -7.79
N ARG A 17 8.27 -11.13 -6.47
CA ARG A 17 8.75 -12.30 -5.70
C ARG A 17 7.63 -12.91 -4.84
N PRO A 18 6.98 -14.00 -5.29
CA PRO A 18 5.85 -14.60 -4.59
C PRO A 18 6.23 -15.25 -3.25
N ASP A 19 7.51 -15.57 -3.09
CA ASP A 19 8.17 -16.19 -1.95
C ASP A 19 8.60 -15.19 -0.87
N ALA A 20 8.60 -13.88 -1.15
CA ALA A 20 9.13 -12.82 -0.27
C ALA A 20 8.31 -12.53 1.00
N GLY A 21 7.40 -13.42 1.42
CA GLY A 21 6.58 -13.26 2.62
C GLY A 21 5.46 -12.20 2.51
N LEU A 22 5.53 -11.25 1.57
CA LEU A 22 4.53 -10.19 1.39
C LEU A 22 3.14 -10.72 1.02
N VAL A 23 3.07 -11.86 0.33
CA VAL A 23 1.80 -12.52 -0.01
C VAL A 23 1.00 -12.91 1.26
N GLN A 24 1.64 -12.95 2.43
CA GLN A 24 0.94 -13.15 3.71
C GLN A 24 -0.08 -12.04 4.00
N LEU A 25 0.09 -10.82 3.49
CA LEU A 25 -0.90 -9.75 3.61
C LEU A 25 -2.25 -10.15 2.99
N TRP A 26 -2.24 -10.93 1.89
CA TRP A 26 -3.45 -11.47 1.25
C TRP A 26 -4.08 -12.66 1.99
N LYS A 27 -3.43 -13.16 3.05
CA LYS A 27 -3.94 -14.26 3.88
C LYS A 27 -4.56 -13.78 5.19
N LEU A 28 -4.44 -12.50 5.52
CA LEU A 28 -5.07 -11.90 6.69
C LEU A 28 -6.60 -12.00 6.56
N LYS A 29 -7.25 -12.51 7.61
CA LYS A 29 -8.73 -12.69 7.65
C LYS A 29 -9.45 -11.50 8.28
N ASP A 30 -8.73 -10.70 9.04
CA ASP A 30 -9.16 -9.56 9.84
C ASP A 30 -8.81 -8.21 9.18
N ALA A 31 -8.46 -8.25 7.89
CA ALA A 31 -8.06 -7.09 7.11
C ALA A 31 -8.75 -7.06 5.73
N ILE A 32 -9.14 -5.86 5.32
CA ILE A 32 -9.57 -5.52 3.97
C ILE A 32 -8.37 -4.89 3.25
N LEU A 33 -8.02 -5.40 2.08
CA LEU A 33 -6.95 -4.83 1.27
C LEU A 33 -7.52 -3.76 0.35
N CYS A 34 -6.91 -2.57 0.40
CA CYS A 34 -7.23 -1.44 -0.45
C CYS A 34 -5.98 -1.00 -1.23
N SER A 35 -6.15 -0.33 -2.36
CA SER A 35 -5.09 0.38 -3.08
C SER A 35 -5.73 1.38 -4.06
N SER A 36 -4.97 1.97 -4.98
CA SER A 36 -5.47 2.84 -6.05
C SER A 36 -5.14 2.33 -7.44
N HIS A 37 -5.87 2.80 -8.45
CA HIS A 37 -5.51 2.50 -9.84
C HIS A 37 -4.13 3.05 -10.18
N TYR A 38 -3.79 4.22 -9.63
CA TYR A 38 -2.45 4.81 -9.75
C TYR A 38 -1.37 3.87 -9.21
N ALA A 39 -1.52 3.37 -7.97
CA ALA A 39 -0.56 2.46 -7.37
C ALA A 39 -0.44 1.13 -8.15
N LEU A 40 -1.57 0.61 -8.63
CA LEU A 40 -1.62 -0.61 -9.43
C LEU A 40 -0.90 -0.43 -10.77
N GLU A 41 -1.09 0.71 -11.43
CA GLU A 41 -0.44 1.03 -12.70
C GLU A 41 1.06 1.25 -12.54
N GLU A 42 1.47 2.00 -11.52
CA GLU A 42 2.90 2.17 -11.18
C GLU A 42 3.58 0.82 -10.91
N ALA A 43 2.92 -0.07 -10.16
CA ALA A 43 3.41 -1.42 -9.95
C ALA A 43 3.52 -2.19 -11.29
N ARG A 44 2.54 -2.07 -12.17
CA ARG A 44 2.51 -2.75 -13.48
C ARG A 44 3.60 -2.27 -14.43
N ILE A 45 3.84 -0.95 -14.48
CA ILE A 45 4.88 -0.32 -15.30
C ILE A 45 6.26 -0.81 -14.87
N ASN A 46 6.51 -0.89 -13.56
CA ASN A 46 7.79 -1.31 -13.02
C ASN A 46 8.06 -2.82 -13.21
N LEU A 47 7.03 -3.65 -13.42
CA LEU A 47 7.19 -5.07 -13.73
C LEU A 47 7.58 -5.27 -15.21
N THR A 48 8.72 -5.91 -15.45
CA THR A 48 9.27 -6.16 -16.79
C THR A 48 8.77 -7.46 -17.40
N GLU A 49 8.43 -8.47 -16.59
CA GLU A 49 8.04 -9.79 -17.09
C GLU A 49 6.52 -9.99 -17.14
N ASN A 50 6.04 -10.65 -18.21
CA ASN A 50 4.63 -11.00 -18.36
C ASN A 50 4.10 -11.90 -17.23
N MET A 51 4.93 -12.81 -16.70
CA MET A 51 4.56 -13.66 -15.57
C MET A 51 4.28 -12.84 -14.30
N GLN A 52 5.10 -11.82 -14.04
CA GLN A 52 4.92 -10.93 -12.89
C GLN A 52 3.66 -10.07 -13.05
N ARG A 53 3.42 -9.51 -14.24
CA ARG A 53 2.18 -8.74 -14.54
C ARG A 53 0.92 -9.58 -14.38
N ARG A 54 0.93 -10.83 -14.84
CA ARG A 54 -0.18 -11.79 -14.61
C ARG A 54 -0.40 -12.05 -13.11
N ARG A 55 0.68 -12.15 -12.33
CA ARG A 55 0.60 -12.32 -10.87
C ARG A 55 -0.01 -11.08 -10.21
N LEU A 56 0.42 -9.88 -10.60
CA LEU A 56 -0.16 -8.62 -10.13
C LEU A 56 -1.67 -8.58 -10.40
N ALA A 57 -2.10 -8.88 -11.64
CA ALA A 57 -3.52 -8.92 -11.99
C ALA A 57 -4.32 -9.92 -11.12
N LYS A 58 -3.73 -11.09 -10.79
CA LYS A 58 -4.37 -12.06 -9.89
C LYS A 58 -4.49 -11.53 -8.46
N LEU A 59 -3.46 -10.85 -7.95
CA LEU A 59 -3.48 -10.26 -6.60
C LEU A 59 -4.50 -9.11 -6.52
N ALA A 60 -4.59 -8.28 -7.56
CA ALA A 60 -5.48 -7.13 -7.64
C ALA A 60 -6.97 -7.51 -7.53
N ARG A 61 -7.36 -8.73 -7.94
CA ARG A 61 -8.75 -9.23 -7.80
C ARG A 61 -9.27 -9.28 -6.36
N ARG A 62 -8.39 -9.21 -5.35
CA ARG A 62 -8.74 -9.23 -3.93
C ARG A 62 -8.52 -7.87 -3.26
N ILE A 63 -8.32 -6.80 -4.04
CA ILE A 63 -8.04 -5.46 -3.56
C ILE A 63 -9.20 -4.55 -3.98
N TYR A 64 -9.68 -3.75 -3.03
CA TYR A 64 -10.61 -2.66 -3.35
C TYR A 64 -9.83 -1.44 -3.82
N LEU A 65 -10.21 -0.90 -4.98
CA LEU A 65 -9.51 0.23 -5.59
C LEU A 65 -10.24 1.53 -5.29
N PHE A 66 -9.49 2.54 -4.84
CA PHE A 66 -9.96 3.88 -4.54
C PHE A 66 -9.00 4.88 -5.19
N ASP A 67 -9.54 5.87 -5.89
CA ASP A 67 -8.73 6.90 -6.53
C ASP A 67 -8.51 8.09 -5.60
N ALA A 68 -7.41 8.81 -5.81
CA ALA A 68 -7.10 10.00 -5.06
C ALA A 68 -8.14 11.09 -5.33
N ALA A 69 -8.64 11.73 -4.27
CA ALA A 69 -9.42 12.95 -4.42
C ALA A 69 -8.52 14.08 -4.96
N PRO A 70 -9.05 14.97 -5.82
CA PRO A 70 -8.31 16.13 -6.34
C PRO A 70 -8.21 17.21 -5.25
N ARG A 71 -7.38 16.96 -4.24
CA ARG A 71 -7.08 17.89 -3.15
C ARG A 71 -5.59 17.95 -2.86
N GLU A 72 -5.19 18.99 -2.17
CA GLU A 72 -3.82 19.15 -1.69
C GLU A 72 -3.52 18.25 -0.48
N LEU A 73 -2.24 18.04 -0.22
CA LEU A 73 -1.79 17.38 1.00
C LEU A 73 -2.15 18.21 2.24
N PRO A 74 -2.47 17.55 3.36
CA PRO A 74 -2.52 18.20 4.67
C PRO A 74 -1.24 19.01 4.95
N SER A 75 -1.41 20.18 5.58
CA SER A 75 -0.31 21.07 5.92
C SER A 75 0.72 20.36 6.81
N GLY A 76 2.02 20.58 6.53
CA GLY A 76 3.11 19.99 7.30
C GLY A 76 3.56 18.61 6.81
N LEU A 77 2.89 18.03 5.80
CA LEU A 77 3.38 16.86 5.09
C LEU A 77 4.23 17.28 3.89
N SER A 78 5.39 16.66 3.77
CA SER A 78 6.25 16.74 2.60
C SER A 78 6.42 15.35 2.00
N LEU A 79 5.86 15.15 0.81
CA LEU A 79 6.01 13.95 -0.01
C LEU A 79 6.34 14.39 -1.45
N PRO A 80 7.10 13.59 -2.21
CA PRO A 80 7.26 13.81 -3.64
C PRO A 80 5.91 13.78 -4.37
N GLU A 81 5.78 14.55 -5.45
CA GLU A 81 4.53 14.65 -6.23
C GLU A 81 3.95 13.29 -6.62
N LYS A 82 4.81 12.32 -6.97
CA LYS A 82 4.40 10.95 -7.33
C LYS A 82 3.81 10.15 -6.16
N ASP A 83 4.14 10.48 -4.92
CA ASP A 83 3.69 9.76 -3.72
C ASP A 83 2.45 10.42 -3.10
N VAL A 84 2.10 11.65 -3.52
CA VAL A 84 0.88 12.35 -3.09
C VAL A 84 -0.39 11.55 -3.42
N PRO A 85 -0.59 11.04 -4.66
CA PRO A 85 -1.78 10.25 -4.98
C PRO A 85 -1.94 9.00 -4.12
N ILE A 86 -0.84 8.42 -3.62
CA ILE A 86 -0.87 7.23 -2.76
C ILE A 86 -1.53 7.55 -1.42
N LEU A 87 -1.06 8.61 -0.75
CA LEU A 87 -1.61 9.01 0.54
C LEU A 87 -3.07 9.49 0.39
N LEU A 88 -3.36 10.29 -0.63
CA LEU A 88 -4.72 10.80 -0.86
C LEU A 88 -5.72 9.67 -1.13
N ALA A 89 -5.34 8.67 -1.92
CA ALA A 89 -6.18 7.49 -2.15
C ALA A 89 -6.36 6.65 -0.88
N ALA A 90 -5.33 6.57 -0.01
CA ALA A 90 -5.47 5.91 1.30
C ALA A 90 -6.49 6.62 2.19
N MET A 91 -6.54 7.95 2.15
CA MET A 91 -7.57 8.73 2.85
C MET A 91 -8.96 8.48 2.27
N GLU A 92 -9.13 8.46 0.94
CA GLU A 92 -10.41 8.15 0.30
C GLU A 92 -10.90 6.72 0.60
N ALA A 93 -9.97 5.77 0.66
CA ALA A 93 -10.25 4.40 1.07
C ALA A 93 -10.67 4.28 2.55
N LYS A 94 -10.58 5.36 3.34
CA LYS A 94 -10.70 5.36 4.80
C LYS A 94 -9.82 4.28 5.40
N ALA A 95 -8.58 4.23 4.92
CA ALA A 95 -7.59 3.26 5.35
C ALA A 95 -7.25 3.46 6.82
N THR A 96 -7.07 2.37 7.55
CA THR A 96 -6.52 2.41 8.91
C THR A 96 -5.01 2.41 8.90
N HIS A 97 -4.42 1.82 7.86
CA HIS A 97 -2.98 1.66 7.71
C HIS A 97 -2.58 1.86 6.25
N LEU A 98 -1.50 2.60 6.02
CA LEU A 98 -0.76 2.65 4.76
C LEU A 98 0.45 1.73 4.89
N ILE A 99 0.49 0.69 4.07
CA ILE A 99 1.58 -0.29 4.04
C ILE A 99 2.50 0.06 2.88
N THR A 100 3.74 0.42 3.21
CA THR A 100 4.75 0.82 2.23
C THR A 100 6.14 0.33 2.65
N GLY A 101 6.94 -0.06 1.66
CA GLY A 101 8.37 -0.36 1.84
C GLY A 101 9.29 0.83 1.54
N ASP A 102 8.74 1.99 1.18
CA ASP A 102 9.55 3.15 0.78
C ASP A 102 10.04 3.96 1.99
N VAL A 103 11.18 3.55 2.52
CA VAL A 103 11.86 4.23 3.63
C VAL A 103 12.39 5.61 3.22
N ARG A 104 12.59 5.88 1.92
CA ARG A 104 13.15 7.17 1.48
C ARG A 104 12.12 8.27 1.60
N HIS A 105 10.91 8.05 1.12
CA HIS A 105 9.88 9.09 1.08
C HIS A 105 8.94 9.00 2.29
N PHE A 106 8.61 7.80 2.77
CA PHE A 106 7.76 7.62 3.94
C PHE A 106 8.51 7.46 5.26
N GLY A 107 9.85 7.43 5.21
CA GLY A 107 10.77 7.33 6.37
C GLY A 107 10.33 8.15 7.60
N PRO A 108 10.16 9.48 7.46
CA PRO A 108 9.78 10.35 8.58
C PRO A 108 8.41 10.07 9.19
N TYR A 109 7.56 9.30 8.50
CA TYR A 109 6.17 9.03 8.88
C TYR A 109 5.95 7.61 9.42
N PHE A 110 6.91 6.69 9.29
CA PHE A 110 6.75 5.34 9.84
C PHE A 110 6.45 5.35 11.34
N GLY A 111 5.48 4.53 11.75
CA GLY A 111 5.02 4.44 13.13
C GLY A 111 4.15 5.63 13.58
N LYS A 112 3.94 6.64 12.74
CA LYS A 112 3.08 7.79 13.01
C LYS A 112 1.74 7.64 12.30
N GLN A 113 0.77 8.46 12.71
CA GLN A 113 -0.48 8.64 12.02
C GLN A 113 -0.46 9.89 11.16
N ILE A 114 -0.96 9.77 9.94
CA ILE A 114 -1.28 10.88 9.06
C ILE A 114 -2.78 10.83 8.83
N GLU A 115 -3.53 11.85 9.26
CA GLU A 115 -4.98 11.90 9.06
C GLU A 115 -5.70 10.63 9.58
N GLY A 116 -5.23 10.08 10.70
CA GLY A 116 -5.73 8.84 11.29
C GLY A 116 -5.21 7.54 10.67
N ILE A 117 -4.38 7.61 9.64
CA ILE A 117 -3.80 6.45 8.93
C ILE A 117 -2.41 6.15 9.47
N PHE A 118 -2.19 4.95 10.01
CA PHE A 118 -0.85 4.51 10.44
C PHE A 118 0.04 4.15 9.25
N VAL A 119 1.22 4.74 9.15
CA VAL A 119 2.21 4.35 8.14
C VAL A 119 3.11 3.24 8.69
N LEU A 120 3.05 2.05 8.08
CA LEU A 120 3.77 0.87 8.56
C LEU A 120 4.54 0.17 7.45
N SER A 121 5.64 -0.48 7.84
CA SER A 121 6.29 -1.45 6.97
C SER A 121 5.46 -2.75 6.92
N PRO A 122 5.62 -3.59 5.89
CA PRO A 122 4.96 -4.89 5.84
C PRO A 122 5.32 -5.79 7.03
N ALA A 123 6.58 -5.73 7.46
CA ALA A 123 7.07 -6.52 8.59
C ALA A 123 6.38 -6.09 9.89
N ASP A 124 6.27 -4.79 10.14
CA ASP A 124 5.62 -4.25 11.34
C ASP A 124 4.12 -4.54 11.35
N CYS A 125 3.46 -4.43 10.19
CA CYS A 125 2.05 -4.78 10.05
C CYS A 125 1.79 -6.25 10.41
N LEU A 126 2.62 -7.16 9.89
CA LEU A 126 2.51 -8.59 10.19
C LEU A 126 2.87 -8.92 11.64
N LYS A 127 3.88 -8.24 12.22
CA LYS A 127 4.29 -8.44 13.61
C LYS A 127 3.17 -8.06 14.58
N LYS A 128 2.59 -6.86 14.43
CA LYS A 128 1.50 -6.39 15.30
C LYS A 128 0.31 -7.35 15.33
N ARG A 129 0.00 -7.99 14.19
CA ARG A 129 -1.10 -8.96 14.08
C ARG A 129 -0.82 -10.36 14.64
N ARG A 130 0.43 -10.66 15.02
CA ARG A 130 0.77 -11.92 15.72
C ARG A 130 0.70 -11.78 17.23
N GLU A 131 0.70 -10.54 17.73
CA GLU A 131 0.68 -10.22 19.16
C GLU A 131 -0.76 -10.05 19.71
N HIS A 132 -1.77 -10.14 18.82
CA HIS A 132 -3.20 -10.13 19.12
C HIS A 132 -3.83 -11.47 18.75
#